data_AF-A0A124FD51-F1
#
_entry.id   AF-A0A124FD51-F1
#
_cell.length_a   1.000
_cell.length_b   1.000
_cell.length_c   1.000
_cell.angle_alpha   90.00
_cell.angle_beta   90.00
_cell.angle_gamma   90.00
#
_symmetry.space_group_name_H-M   'P 1'
#
loop_
_entity.id
_entity.type
_entity.pdbx_description
1 polymer ?
#
loop_
_entity_poly.entity_id
_entity_poly.type
_entity_poly.pdbx_seq_one_letter_code
_entity_poly.pdbx_strand_id
1 'polypeptide(L)'
;MLEKEYDDFIDLLKYFVNMQKPQIKKVNVILYRSGKFKILDSEYRKIDNDSLECLILDFAENDLTNEDLLISALITIAPEEIKMHLPDYVSFSFIETVKKIFNNRVEICSGCPNCMHIRQKES
;
A
#
# COMPACT_ATOMS: atom_id res chain seq x y z
N MET A 1 3.77 23.94 -13.46
CA MET A 1 5.15 23.58 -13.04
C MET A 1 5.07 22.49 -11.98
N LEU A 2 4.34 22.70 -10.88
CA LEU A 2 4.12 21.69 -9.85
C LEU A 2 3.50 20.36 -10.34
N GLU A 3 2.54 20.40 -11.26
CA GLU A 3 1.93 19.17 -11.82
C GLU A 3 2.94 18.31 -12.59
N LYS A 4 3.87 18.97 -13.31
CA LYS A 4 4.93 18.29 -14.04
C LYS A 4 5.96 17.67 -13.07
N GLU A 5 6.33 18.40 -12.01
CA GLU A 5 7.24 17.87 -10.99
C GLU A 5 6.64 16.66 -10.25
N TYR A 6 5.33 16.68 -10.00
CA TYR A 6 4.61 15.56 -9.45
C TYR A 6 4.63 14.35 -10.40
N ASP A 7 4.32 14.53 -11.68
CA ASP A 7 4.33 13.43 -12.64
C ASP A 7 5.75 12.87 -12.86
N ASP A 8 6.78 13.71 -12.91
CA ASP A 8 8.18 13.30 -12.99
C ASP A 8 8.60 12.45 -11.76
N PHE A 9 8.14 12.84 -10.57
CA PHE A 9 8.36 12.08 -9.34
C PHE A 9 7.67 10.71 -9.39
N ILE A 10 6.42 10.68 -9.85
CA ILE A 10 5.65 9.45 -10.02
C ILE A 10 6.34 8.50 -10.99
N ASP A 11 6.86 8.99 -12.11
CA ASP A 11 7.57 8.18 -13.10
C ASP A 11 8.87 7.58 -12.56
N LEU A 12 9.60 8.33 -11.71
CA LEU A 12 10.76 7.82 -11.00
C LEU A 12 10.39 6.68 -10.03
N LEU A 13 9.28 6.81 -9.30
CA LEU A 13 8.79 5.72 -8.44
C LEU A 13 8.37 4.49 -9.24
N LYS A 14 7.66 4.67 -10.36
CA LYS A 14 7.31 3.57 -11.27
C LYS A 14 8.56 2.83 -11.74
N TYR A 15 9.60 3.58 -12.09
CA TYR A 15 10.87 3.01 -12.54
C TYR A 15 11.48 2.11 -11.44
N PHE A 16 11.55 2.58 -10.20
CA PHE A 16 12.05 1.77 -9.08
C PHE A 16 11.23 0.50 -8.82
N VAL A 17 9.90 0.59 -8.86
CA VAL A 17 9.01 -0.58 -8.67
C VAL A 17 9.20 -1.61 -9.79
N ASN A 18 9.48 -1.18 -11.01
CA ASN A 18 9.67 -2.08 -12.16
C ASN A 18 11.07 -2.71 -12.23
N MET A 19 12.10 -2.08 -11.63
CA MET A 19 13.44 -2.66 -11.55
C MET A 19 13.57 -3.76 -10.49
N GLN A 20 12.74 -3.72 -9.45
CA GLN A 20 12.77 -4.67 -8.36
C GLN A 20 12.22 -6.03 -8.79
N LYS A 21 12.93 -7.12 -8.44
CA LYS A 21 12.41 -8.47 -8.62
C LYS A 21 11.35 -8.73 -7.53
N PRO A 22 10.08 -8.95 -7.88
CA PRO A 22 9.03 -9.18 -6.90
C PRO A 22 9.34 -10.44 -6.09
N GLN A 23 9.42 -10.30 -4.77
CA GLN A 23 9.56 -11.44 -3.86
C GLN A 23 8.21 -12.02 -3.47
N ILE A 24 7.15 -11.19 -3.53
CA ILE A 24 5.80 -11.54 -3.13
C ILE A 24 4.88 -11.33 -4.32
N LYS A 25 4.19 -12.40 -4.73
CA LYS A 25 3.26 -12.35 -5.87
C LYS A 25 2.09 -11.42 -5.59
N LYS A 26 1.41 -11.62 -4.47
CA LYS A 26 0.19 -10.88 -4.14
C LYS A 26 0.21 -10.43 -2.70
N VAL A 27 -0.15 -9.16 -2.51
CA VAL A 27 -0.40 -8.59 -1.19
C VAL A 27 -1.84 -8.12 -1.06
N ASN A 28 -2.40 -8.30 0.13
CA ASN A 28 -3.66 -7.74 0.54
C ASN A 28 -3.40 -6.56 1.48
N VAL A 29 -3.75 -5.36 1.05
CA VAL A 29 -3.64 -4.14 1.84
C VAL A 29 -4.98 -3.87 2.50
N ILE A 30 -4.98 -3.73 3.81
CA ILE A 30 -6.17 -3.42 4.60
C ILE A 30 -6.01 -2.04 5.19
N LEU A 31 -6.88 -1.11 4.82
CA LEU A 31 -6.93 0.22 5.42
C LEU A 31 -8.12 0.30 6.40
N TYR A 32 -7.86 0.78 7.61
CA TYR A 32 -8.86 0.86 8.66
C TYR A 32 -9.48 2.25 8.78
N ARG A 33 -10.59 2.36 9.53
CA ARG A 33 -11.22 3.66 9.86
C ARG A 33 -10.33 4.59 10.68
N SER A 34 -9.38 4.01 11.40
CA SER A 34 -8.39 4.70 12.23
C SER A 34 -7.26 5.34 11.42
N GLY A 35 -7.19 5.12 10.10
CA GLY A 35 -6.06 5.51 9.26
C GLY A 35 -4.88 4.53 9.32
N LYS A 36 -4.91 3.54 10.21
CA LYS A 36 -3.92 2.45 10.26
C LYS A 36 -4.09 1.52 9.06
N PHE A 37 -3.04 0.79 8.72
CA PHE A 37 -3.07 -0.21 7.67
C PHE A 37 -2.39 -1.53 8.08
N LYS A 38 -2.68 -2.60 7.35
CA LYS A 38 -1.94 -3.87 7.38
C LYS A 38 -1.64 -4.34 5.97
N ILE A 39 -0.49 -4.96 5.79
CA ILE A 39 -0.10 -5.63 4.55
C ILE A 39 -0.01 -7.13 4.86
N LEU A 40 -0.77 -7.92 4.13
CA LEU A 40 -0.85 -9.37 4.27
C LEU A 40 -0.46 -10.04 2.96
N ASP A 41 -0.02 -11.29 3.03
CA ASP A 41 0.23 -12.10 1.84
C ASP A 41 -1.07 -12.56 1.15
N SER A 42 -0.94 -13.44 0.15
CA SER A 42 -2.06 -14.03 -0.57
C SER A 42 -3.00 -14.87 0.30
N GLU A 43 -2.51 -15.42 1.40
CA GLU A 43 -3.26 -16.24 2.36
C GLU A 43 -3.79 -15.42 3.55
N TYR A 44 -3.73 -14.09 3.49
CA TYR A 44 -4.10 -13.17 4.57
C TYR A 44 -3.28 -13.37 5.85
N ARG A 45 -2.05 -13.88 5.74
CA ARG A 45 -1.10 -13.96 6.84
C ARG A 45 -0.26 -12.69 6.87
N LYS A 46 0.16 -12.29 8.08
CA LYS A 46 1.09 -11.17 8.21
C LYS A 46 2.36 -11.50 7.44
N ILE A 47 2.84 -10.53 6.68
CA ILE A 47 4.16 -10.59 6.07
C ILE A 47 5.14 -10.32 7.21
N ASP A 48 5.62 -11.38 7.83
CA ASP A 48 6.66 -11.33 8.85
C ASP A 48 7.98 -11.03 8.13
N ASN A 49 8.34 -9.75 8.12
CA ASN A 49 9.56 -9.29 7.52
C ASN A 49 10.10 -8.24 8.48
N ASP A 50 11.02 -8.66 9.36
CA ASP A 50 11.70 -7.77 10.31
C ASP A 50 12.23 -6.52 9.62
N SER A 51 12.63 -6.61 8.34
CA SER A 51 13.08 -5.44 7.58
C SER A 51 11.95 -4.46 7.28
N LEU A 52 10.71 -4.93 7.03
CA LEU A 52 9.55 -4.05 6.85
C LEU A 52 9.13 -3.37 8.16
N GLU A 53 9.15 -4.09 9.28
CA GLU A 53 8.80 -3.48 10.57
C GLU A 53 9.82 -2.41 10.96
N CYS A 54 11.13 -2.68 10.81
CA CYS A 54 12.17 -1.68 11.01
C CYS A 54 12.00 -0.48 10.08
N LEU A 55 11.72 -0.70 8.79
CA LEU A 55 11.48 0.39 7.84
C LEU A 55 10.26 1.24 8.23
N ILE A 56 9.16 0.61 8.64
CA ILE A 56 7.96 1.34 9.07
C ILE A 56 8.25 2.16 10.32
N LEU A 57 9.04 1.64 11.26
CA LEU A 57 9.47 2.37 12.44
C LEU A 57 10.34 3.57 12.07
N ASP A 58 11.37 3.38 11.24
CA ASP A 58 12.26 4.44 10.76
C ASP A 58 11.46 5.55 10.06
N PHE A 59 10.51 5.18 9.19
CA PHE A 59 9.68 6.14 8.48
C PHE A 59 8.67 6.85 9.39
N ALA A 60 8.15 6.17 10.42
CA ALA A 60 7.24 6.79 11.40
C ALA A 60 7.95 7.84 12.26
N GLU A 61 9.26 7.67 12.52
CA GLU A 61 10.08 8.69 13.19
C GLU A 61 10.31 9.95 12.33
N ASN A 62 10.07 9.88 11.01
CA ASN A 62 10.20 10.99 10.07
C ASN A 62 8.89 11.79 9.86
N ASP A 63 7.92 11.69 10.78
CA ASP A 63 6.61 12.38 10.72
C ASP A 63 5.80 12.10 9.44
N LEU A 64 6.02 10.94 8.81
CA LEU A 64 5.29 10.54 7.60
C LEU A 64 3.85 10.16 7.91
N THR A 65 2.94 10.45 6.96
CA THR A 65 1.54 10.04 7.08
C THR A 65 1.40 8.53 6.86
N ASN A 66 0.33 7.92 7.39
CA ASN A 66 0.05 6.49 7.14
C ASN A 66 -0.09 6.15 5.65
N GLU A 67 -0.52 7.10 4.82
CA GLU A 67 -0.62 6.94 3.36
C GLU A 67 0.78 6.86 2.74
N ASP A 68 1.69 7.74 3.14
CA ASP A 68 3.08 7.75 2.66
C ASP A 68 3.85 6.51 3.13
N LEU A 69 3.62 6.08 4.38
CA LEU A 69 4.18 4.85 4.93
C LEU A 69 3.76 3.62 4.13
N LEU A 70 2.47 3.53 3.80
CA LEU A 70 1.92 2.44 3.01
C LEU A 70 2.50 2.44 1.58
N ILE A 71 2.60 3.60 0.93
CA ILE A 71 3.20 3.72 -0.39
C ILE A 71 4.67 3.28 -0.34
N SER A 72 5.42 3.75 0.65
CA SER A 72 6.84 3.40 0.85
C SER A 72 7.03 1.90 1.05
N ALA A 73 6.23 1.29 1.92
CA ALA A 73 6.25 -0.16 2.14
C ALA A 73 5.93 -0.94 0.85
N LEU A 74 4.92 -0.53 0.08
CA LEU A 74 4.58 -1.17 -1.19
C LEU A 74 5.67 -1.02 -2.24
N ILE A 75 6.38 0.11 -2.27
CA ILE A 75 7.53 0.32 -3.17
C ILE A 75 8.66 -0.63 -2.80
N THR A 76 8.95 -0.81 -1.51
CA THR A 76 9.98 -1.74 -1.02
C THR A 76 9.63 -3.20 -1.29
N ILE A 77 8.36 -3.58 -1.15
CA ILE A 77 7.91 -4.96 -1.44
C ILE A 77 7.88 -5.21 -2.95
N ALA A 78 7.51 -4.19 -3.72
CA ALA A 78 7.29 -4.22 -5.16
C ALA A 78 6.48 -5.46 -5.64
N PRO A 79 5.29 -5.74 -5.06
CA PRO A 79 4.54 -6.96 -5.36
C PRO A 79 4.05 -6.99 -6.82
N GLU A 80 3.72 -8.18 -7.33
CA GLU A 80 3.13 -8.34 -8.68
C GLU A 80 1.66 -7.89 -8.69
N GLU A 81 0.93 -8.15 -7.61
CA GLU A 81 -0.48 -7.80 -7.41
C GLU A 81 -0.72 -7.18 -6.03
N ILE A 82 -1.54 -6.13 -5.99
CA ILE A 82 -1.98 -5.41 -4.80
C ILE A 82 -3.49 -5.42 -4.78
N LYS A 83 -4.08 -6.07 -3.78
CA LYS A 83 -5.52 -5.99 -3.52
C LYS A 83 -5.78 -5.04 -2.36
N MET A 84 -6.43 -3.90 -2.63
CA MET A 84 -6.74 -2.89 -1.63
C MET A 84 -8.15 -3.07 -1.06
N HIS A 85 -8.21 -3.32 0.24
CA HIS A 85 -9.42 -3.40 1.05
C HIS A 85 -9.60 -2.07 1.78
N LEU A 86 -10.36 -1.16 1.16
CA LEU A 86 -10.47 0.23 1.59
C LEU A 86 -11.80 0.48 2.33
N PRO A 87 -11.82 1.41 3.30
CA PRO A 87 -13.05 1.89 3.89
C PRO A 87 -13.75 2.91 2.98
N ASP A 88 -15.02 3.18 3.25
CA ASP A 88 -15.89 3.99 2.39
C ASP A 88 -15.47 5.47 2.25
N TYR A 89 -14.56 5.95 3.10
CA TYR A 89 -14.17 7.37 3.22
C TYR A 89 -12.73 7.66 2.76
N VAL A 90 -12.03 6.66 2.21
CA VAL A 90 -10.64 6.83 1.74
C VAL A 90 -10.55 7.93 0.67
N SER A 91 -9.47 8.70 0.70
CA SER A 91 -9.27 9.76 -0.29
C SER A 91 -9.13 9.19 -1.71
N PHE A 92 -9.82 9.82 -2.68
CA PHE A 92 -9.65 9.50 -4.08
C PHE A 92 -8.22 9.78 -4.58
N SER A 93 -7.59 10.87 -4.09
CA SER A 93 -6.21 11.24 -4.47
C SER A 93 -5.18 10.18 -4.06
N PHE A 94 -5.38 9.55 -2.90
CA PHE A 94 -4.55 8.46 -2.43
C PHE A 94 -4.65 7.25 -3.37
N ILE A 95 -5.87 6.83 -3.70
CA ILE A 95 -6.11 5.71 -4.62
C ILE A 95 -5.48 5.99 -5.99
N GLU A 96 -5.65 7.20 -6.52
CA GLU A 96 -5.06 7.59 -7.80
C GLU A 96 -3.54 7.57 -7.75
N THR A 97 -2.92 8.07 -6.67
CA THR A 97 -1.47 8.05 -6.51
C THR A 97 -0.94 6.62 -6.50
N VAL A 98 -1.55 5.72 -5.73
CA VAL A 98 -1.18 4.30 -5.71
C VAL A 98 -1.35 3.67 -7.10
N LYS A 99 -2.47 3.93 -7.78
CA LYS A 99 -2.69 3.44 -9.15
C LYS A 99 -1.67 3.99 -10.15
N LYS A 100 -1.26 5.26 -10.02
CA LYS A 100 -0.25 5.87 -10.88
C LYS A 100 1.10 5.18 -10.69
N ILE A 101 1.51 4.90 -9.45
CA ILE A 101 2.81 4.28 -9.13
C ILE A 101 2.84 2.79 -9.52
N PHE A 102 1.79 2.04 -9.22
CA PHE A 102 1.77 0.59 -9.38
C PHE A 102 1.02 0.11 -10.64
N ASN A 103 0.44 1.04 -11.42
CA ASN A 103 -0.27 0.79 -12.67
C ASN A 103 -1.30 -0.35 -12.54
N ASN A 104 -1.20 -1.35 -13.44
CA ASN A 104 -2.14 -2.47 -13.55
C ASN A 104 -2.02 -3.50 -12.41
N ARG A 105 -1.12 -3.29 -11.45
CA ARG A 105 -0.95 -4.20 -10.30
C ARG A 105 -2.01 -3.99 -9.23
N VAL A 106 -2.84 -2.94 -9.31
CA VAL A 106 -3.76 -2.53 -8.24
C VAL A 106 -5.21 -2.92 -8.54
N GLU A 107 -5.78 -3.73 -7.66
CA GLU A 107 -7.21 -4.10 -7.65
C GLU A 107 -7.88 -3.52 -6.39
N ILE A 108 -9.00 -2.80 -6.55
CA ILE A 108 -9.82 -2.36 -5.42
C ILE A 108 -10.83 -3.45 -5.08
N CYS A 109 -10.85 -3.90 -3.83
CA CYS A 109 -11.79 -4.92 -3.39
C CYS A 109 -13.21 -4.36 -3.31
N SER A 110 -14.18 -5.04 -3.94
CA SER A 110 -15.60 -4.72 -3.91
C SER A 110 -16.35 -5.21 -2.66
N GLY A 111 -15.64 -5.53 -1.57
CA GLY A 111 -16.22 -6.06 -0.33
C GLY A 111 -16.26 -7.60 -0.26
N CYS A 112 -15.10 -8.22 -0.07
CA CYS A 112 -15.00 -9.67 0.13
C CYS A 112 -15.33 -10.09 1.60
N PRO A 113 -15.51 -11.39 1.89
CA PRO A 113 -15.73 -11.88 3.26
C PRO A 113 -14.67 -11.40 4.26
N ASN A 114 -13.41 -11.29 3.83
CA ASN A 114 -12.34 -10.78 4.69
C ASN A 114 -12.58 -9.32 5.10
N CYS A 115 -13.13 -8.47 4.22
CA CYS A 115 -13.52 -7.10 4.59
C CYS A 115 -14.53 -7.07 5.74
N MET A 116 -15.43 -8.06 5.83
CA MET A 116 -16.41 -8.15 6.92
C MET A 116 -15.77 -8.54 8.25
N HIS A 117 -14.81 -9.49 8.23
CA HIS A 117 -14.10 -9.92 9.43
C HIS A 117 -13.13 -8.85 9.96
N ILE A 118 -12.48 -8.12 9.05
CA ILE A 118 -11.55 -7.03 9.37
C ILE A 118 -12.24 -5.89 10.12
N ARG A 119 -13.49 -5.57 9.74
CA ARG A 119 -14.30 -4.49 10.38
C ARG A 119 -14.61 -4.74 11.86
N GLN A 120 -14.41 -5.96 12.38
CA GLN A 120 -14.76 -6.32 13.76
C GLN A 120 -13.57 -6.31 14.74
N LYS A 121 -12.32 -6.17 14.27
CA LYS A 121 -11.11 -6.36 15.11
C LYS A 121 -10.41 -5.07 15.59
N GLU A 122 -11.01 -3.90 15.40
CA GLU A 122 -10.48 -2.63 15.92
C GLU A 122 -11.51 -1.90 16.80
N SER A 123 -12.02 -2.59 17.82
CA SER A 123 -12.71 -1.99 18.97
C SER A 123 -11.83 -2.11 20.21
#